data_AF-A0A7W1RWH1-F1
#
_entry.id   AF-A0A7W1RWH1-F1
#
_cell.length_a   1.000
_cell.length_b   1.000
_cell.length_c   1.000
_cell.angle_alpha   90.00
_cell.angle_beta   90.00
_cell.angle_gamma   90.00
#
_symmetry.space_group_name_H-M   'P 1'
#
loop_
_entity.id
_entity.type
_entity.pdbx_description
1 polymer ?
#
loop_
_entity_poly.entity_id
_entity_poly.type
_entity_poly.pdbx_seq_one_letter_code
_entity_poly.pdbx_strand_id
1 'polypeptide(L)'
;LDTDRAHTAVRAAEQARRRYGPAALDTLIVSGTSSADDGRRALALGGGLEVVPLFETVDDLAAAPHILEGLLSGGDLGASGRVEVMVGYSDSGKDGGYFAAQWGIYRAQEELAGVARRHAVELTVFHGRGGSAGRGGGPTHAAIASQPAGHPPGRVKLTEQGETVSFKYGLEGLARRNLEAALAGTLLATYPERLPPPPSPADRALLDRMAEVSRAAYRALVWDEPGFVEFFRAFTPVDELSLLEIASRPARRPDDSDYLASLRAIPWVFSWTQNRVLLPAWFGCGAAFAAAGADAVRDLYDRLPFFRAVVDNLEMTLAKSSLSIARGYLSLVNDVSLFDVIEAERARAVAGVHAATGVGRLLERQPVLLRSIALRNPYVDPMNAVQVDLLCRHRAGDSTAQLPLLRSIAGIAAALRNTG
;
A
#
# COMPACT_ATOMS: atom_id res chain seq x y z
N LEU A 1 -23.42 -6.12 -3.71
CA LEU A 1 -24.05 -5.31 -2.64
C LEU A 1 -25.42 -5.86 -2.24
N ASP A 2 -26.24 -6.37 -3.16
CA ASP A 2 -27.57 -6.90 -2.84
C ASP A 2 -27.54 -8.42 -2.55
N THR A 3 -27.06 -8.80 -1.37
CA THR A 3 -27.04 -10.21 -0.94
C THR A 3 -27.66 -10.34 0.46
N ASP A 4 -28.25 -11.49 0.77
CA ASP A 4 -28.80 -11.76 2.12
C ASP A 4 -27.77 -11.53 3.23
N ARG A 5 -26.50 -11.81 2.93
CA ARG A 5 -25.38 -11.58 3.83
C ARG A 5 -25.17 -10.08 4.10
N ALA A 6 -25.24 -9.23 3.08
CA ALA A 6 -25.10 -7.78 3.23
C ALA A 6 -26.26 -7.21 4.06
N HIS A 7 -27.50 -7.56 3.72
CA HIS A 7 -28.69 -7.15 4.48
C HIS A 7 -28.63 -7.60 5.94
N THR A 8 -28.17 -8.83 6.20
CA THR A 8 -28.00 -9.34 7.56
C THR A 8 -26.94 -8.58 8.34
N ALA A 9 -25.81 -8.22 7.71
CA ALA A 9 -24.76 -7.44 8.34
C ALA A 9 -25.25 -6.03 8.72
N VAL A 10 -26.00 -5.35 7.85
CA VAL A 10 -26.56 -4.02 8.15
C VAL A 10 -27.59 -4.11 9.28
N ARG A 11 -28.50 -5.10 9.27
CA ARG A 11 -29.43 -5.33 10.39
C ARG A 11 -28.72 -5.56 11.72
N ALA A 12 -27.62 -6.33 11.72
CA ALA A 12 -26.81 -6.54 12.92
C ALA A 12 -26.16 -5.23 13.39
N ALA A 13 -25.68 -4.40 12.46
CA ALA A 13 -25.14 -3.08 12.79
C ALA A 13 -26.19 -2.16 13.43
N GLU A 14 -27.41 -2.12 12.90
CA GLU A 14 -28.51 -1.36 13.50
C GLU A 14 -28.86 -1.84 14.91
N GLN A 15 -28.89 -3.17 15.13
CA GLN A 15 -29.14 -3.73 16.46
C GLN A 15 -28.06 -3.30 17.45
N ALA A 16 -26.79 -3.32 17.04
CA ALA A 16 -25.68 -2.83 17.84
C ALA A 16 -25.84 -1.34 18.16
N ARG A 17 -26.20 -0.50 17.18
CA ARG A 17 -26.43 0.94 17.39
C ARG A 17 -27.62 1.23 18.31
N ARG A 18 -28.71 0.46 18.22
CA ARG A 18 -29.85 0.56 19.14
C ARG A 18 -29.46 0.20 20.58
N ARG A 19 -28.56 -0.77 20.76
CA ARG A 19 -28.14 -1.26 22.08
C ARG A 19 -27.04 -0.42 22.73
N TYR A 20 -26.05 0.01 21.96
CA TYR A 20 -24.82 0.63 22.45
C TYR A 20 -24.67 2.11 22.03
N GLY A 21 -25.65 2.65 21.31
CA GLY A 21 -25.65 4.02 20.81
C GLY A 21 -25.10 4.14 19.39
N PRO A 22 -25.38 5.26 18.69
CA PRO A 22 -25.02 5.45 17.29
C PRO A 22 -23.51 5.47 17.01
N ALA A 23 -22.69 5.74 18.03
CA ALA A 23 -21.22 5.76 17.93
C ALA A 23 -20.56 4.37 17.97
N ALA A 24 -21.32 3.30 18.25
CA ALA A 24 -20.79 1.95 18.27
C ALA A 24 -20.38 1.47 16.87
N LEU A 25 -21.15 1.88 15.86
CA LEU A 25 -20.89 1.66 14.43
C LEU A 25 -21.41 2.89 13.68
N ASP A 26 -20.51 3.62 13.06
CA ASP A 26 -20.77 4.89 12.38
C ASP A 26 -20.62 4.77 10.86
N THR A 27 -19.65 3.98 10.38
CA THR A 27 -19.27 3.91 8.97
C THR A 27 -19.58 2.57 8.30
N LEU A 28 -20.04 2.62 7.05
CA LEU A 28 -20.09 1.50 6.10
C LEU A 28 -19.11 1.74 4.94
N ILE A 29 -17.99 1.01 4.92
CA ILE A 29 -16.98 1.11 3.86
C ILE A 29 -17.38 0.21 2.68
N VAL A 30 -17.37 0.78 1.47
CA VAL A 30 -17.74 0.09 0.23
C VAL A 30 -16.48 -0.20 -0.58
N SER A 31 -15.88 -1.38 -0.38
CA SER A 31 -14.74 -1.85 -1.18
C SER A 31 -15.12 -2.04 -2.66
N GLY A 32 -14.18 -1.78 -3.56
CA GLY A 32 -14.37 -1.89 -5.01
C GLY A 32 -15.35 -0.88 -5.58
N THR A 33 -15.40 0.34 -5.03
CA THR A 33 -16.26 1.39 -5.59
C THR A 33 -15.69 1.88 -6.91
N SER A 34 -16.40 1.62 -8.01
CA SER A 34 -16.03 2.06 -9.36
C SER A 34 -17.07 2.97 -10.01
N SER A 35 -18.22 3.19 -9.35
CA SER A 35 -19.28 4.07 -9.82
C SER A 35 -20.05 4.75 -8.69
N ALA A 36 -20.76 5.84 -9.01
CA ALA A 36 -21.70 6.46 -8.07
C ALA A 36 -22.90 5.54 -7.76
N ASP A 37 -23.23 4.58 -8.64
CA ASP A 37 -24.30 3.62 -8.39
C ASP A 37 -23.95 2.67 -7.23
N ASP A 38 -22.68 2.26 -7.11
CA ASP A 38 -22.22 1.43 -5.98
C ASP A 38 -22.46 2.14 -4.64
N GLY A 39 -22.15 3.43 -4.58
CA GLY A 39 -22.42 4.28 -3.41
C GLY A 39 -23.91 4.39 -3.10
N ARG A 40 -24.75 4.65 -4.12
CA ARG A 40 -26.22 4.70 -3.96
C ARG A 40 -26.82 3.38 -3.50
N ARG A 41 -26.35 2.25 -4.05
CA ARG A 41 -26.78 0.92 -3.60
C ARG A 41 -26.40 0.66 -2.16
N ALA A 42 -25.21 1.09 -1.73
CA ALA A 42 -24.80 1.00 -0.33
C ALA A 42 -25.63 1.90 0.59
N LEU A 43 -26.00 3.10 0.15
CA LEU A 43 -26.90 4.00 0.88
C LEU A 43 -28.32 3.42 1.00
N ALA A 44 -28.84 2.81 -0.07
CA ALA A 44 -30.16 2.15 -0.05
C ALA A 44 -30.20 0.93 0.88
N LEU A 45 -29.07 0.26 1.09
CA LEU A 45 -28.90 -0.78 2.12
C LEU A 45 -28.86 -0.19 3.55
N GLY A 46 -28.61 1.12 3.68
CA GLY A 46 -28.05 1.76 4.87
C GLY A 46 -29.05 2.07 5.98
N GLY A 47 -28.89 1.39 7.13
CA GLY A 47 -29.54 1.64 8.42
C GLY A 47 -29.01 2.87 9.19
N GLY A 48 -28.86 4.00 8.49
CA GLY A 48 -28.36 5.27 9.03
C GLY A 48 -26.85 5.32 9.31
N LEU A 49 -26.06 4.48 8.65
CA LEU A 49 -24.58 4.49 8.66
C LEU A 49 -24.05 5.46 7.61
N GLU A 50 -22.91 6.10 7.87
CA GLU A 50 -22.21 6.93 6.89
C GLU A 50 -21.49 6.04 5.86
N VAL A 51 -21.85 6.19 4.58
CA VAL A 51 -21.24 5.41 3.50
C VAL A 51 -19.91 6.03 3.08
N VAL A 52 -18.87 5.21 3.02
CA VAL A 52 -17.51 5.61 2.65
C VAL A 52 -17.05 4.81 1.45
N PRO A 53 -16.99 5.42 0.24
CA PRO A 53 -16.47 4.74 -0.93
C PRO A 53 -14.98 4.49 -0.79
N LEU A 54 -14.52 3.28 -1.12
CA LEU A 54 -13.12 2.89 -1.14
C LEU A 54 -12.65 2.67 -2.58
N PHE A 55 -11.67 3.47 -3.00
CA PHE A 55 -11.03 3.40 -4.32
C PHE A 55 -9.74 2.58 -4.23
N GLU A 56 -9.67 1.47 -4.98
CA GLU A 56 -8.65 0.43 -4.81
C GLU A 56 -7.76 0.21 -6.04
N THR A 57 -8.18 0.61 -7.25
CA THR A 57 -7.35 0.51 -8.47
C THR A 57 -6.85 1.88 -8.92
N VAL A 58 -5.86 1.91 -9.82
CA VAL A 58 -5.38 3.17 -10.40
C VAL A 58 -6.48 3.88 -11.19
N ASP A 59 -7.34 3.11 -11.86
CA ASP A 59 -8.45 3.67 -12.64
C ASP A 59 -9.59 4.17 -11.73
N ASP A 60 -9.89 3.45 -10.64
CA ASP A 60 -10.87 3.93 -9.64
C ASP A 60 -10.40 5.23 -8.99
N LEU A 61 -9.10 5.37 -8.68
CA LEU A 61 -8.53 6.59 -8.14
C LEU A 61 -8.65 7.77 -9.12
N ALA A 62 -8.45 7.52 -10.42
CA ALA A 62 -8.65 8.54 -11.46
C ALA A 62 -10.14 8.92 -11.61
N ALA A 63 -11.05 7.96 -11.44
CA ALA A 63 -12.49 8.19 -11.50
C ALA A 63 -13.09 8.78 -10.21
N ALA A 64 -12.39 8.67 -9.08
CA ALA A 64 -12.88 9.03 -7.74
C ALA A 64 -13.50 10.44 -7.65
N PRO A 65 -12.91 11.51 -8.24
CA PRO A 65 -13.50 12.84 -8.18
C PRO A 65 -14.86 12.91 -8.87
N HIS A 66 -15.01 12.24 -10.02
CA HIS A 66 -16.27 12.19 -10.75
C HIS A 66 -17.34 11.38 -10.00
N ILE A 67 -16.93 10.25 -9.41
CA ILE A 67 -17.81 9.40 -8.59
C ILE A 67 -18.34 10.19 -7.37
N LEU A 68 -17.45 10.87 -6.64
CA LEU A 68 -17.84 11.69 -5.50
C LEU A 68 -18.74 12.86 -5.91
N GLU A 69 -18.41 13.56 -7.00
CA GLU A 69 -19.24 14.65 -7.54
C GLU A 69 -20.66 14.16 -7.85
N GLY A 70 -20.80 12.97 -8.43
CA GLY A 70 -22.09 12.34 -8.72
C GLY A 70 -22.90 12.00 -7.46
N LEU A 71 -22.25 11.56 -6.39
CA LEU A 71 -22.89 11.26 -5.10
C LEU A 71 -23.32 12.55 -4.35
N LEU A 72 -22.51 13.60 -4.39
CA LEU A 72 -22.84 14.87 -3.74
C LEU A 72 -23.95 15.62 -4.49
N SER A 73 -23.89 15.65 -5.82
CA SER A 73 -24.90 16.32 -6.66
C SER A 73 -26.28 15.68 -6.55
N GLY A 74 -26.35 14.37 -6.28
CA GLY A 74 -27.59 13.66 -6.02
C GLY A 74 -28.21 13.94 -4.64
N GLY A 75 -27.48 14.62 -3.74
CA GLY A 75 -27.85 14.74 -2.33
C GLY A 75 -27.71 13.42 -1.55
N ASP A 76 -27.02 12.44 -2.13
CA ASP A 76 -26.87 11.09 -1.59
C ASP A 76 -25.90 11.05 -0.40
N LEU A 77 -24.88 11.92 -0.41
CA LEU A 77 -23.88 12.09 0.65
C LEU A 77 -23.78 13.57 1.08
N GLY A 78 -23.14 13.83 2.22
CA GLY A 78 -22.79 15.19 2.62
C GLY A 78 -23.87 15.94 3.41
N ALA A 79 -25.00 15.30 3.75
CA ALA A 79 -26.10 15.94 4.49
C ALA A 79 -25.67 16.48 5.88
N SER A 80 -24.62 15.91 6.48
CA SER A 80 -24.03 16.38 7.74
C SER A 80 -23.04 17.55 7.56
N GLY A 81 -22.85 18.03 6.32
CA GLY A 81 -21.78 18.95 5.96
C GLY A 81 -20.41 18.29 5.83
N ARG A 82 -20.35 16.95 5.93
CA ARG A 82 -19.10 16.16 5.88
C ARG A 82 -19.23 14.97 4.96
N VAL A 83 -18.12 14.59 4.34
CA VAL A 83 -18.01 13.36 3.55
C VAL A 83 -16.66 12.69 3.84
N GLU A 84 -16.66 11.37 3.91
CA GLU A 84 -15.45 10.57 4.05
C GLU A 84 -15.28 9.68 2.82
N VAL A 85 -14.04 9.56 2.34
CA VAL A 85 -13.65 8.64 1.26
C VAL A 85 -12.42 7.88 1.68
N MET A 86 -12.26 6.64 1.24
CA MET A 86 -11.10 5.81 1.58
C MET A 86 -10.24 5.56 0.34
N VAL A 87 -8.91 5.60 0.51
CA VAL A 87 -7.94 5.30 -0.56
C VAL A 87 -7.13 4.06 -0.19
N GLY A 88 -7.08 3.08 -1.09
CA GLY A 88 -6.35 1.83 -0.91
C GLY A 88 -4.95 1.88 -1.51
N TYR A 89 -3.90 1.91 -0.68
CA TYR A 89 -2.51 1.95 -1.17
C TYR A 89 -2.01 0.60 -1.66
N SER A 90 -2.16 -0.47 -0.85
CA SER A 90 -1.66 -1.80 -1.23
C SER A 90 -2.42 -2.39 -2.42
N ASP A 91 -3.74 -2.16 -2.50
CA ASP A 91 -4.55 -2.66 -3.61
C ASP A 91 -4.22 -1.93 -4.93
N SER A 92 -4.07 -0.60 -4.90
CA SER A 92 -3.69 0.17 -6.11
C SER A 92 -2.25 -0.12 -6.51
N GLY A 93 -1.36 -0.37 -5.55
CA GLY A 93 -0.01 -0.87 -5.80
C GLY A 93 0.01 -2.25 -6.44
N LYS A 94 -0.91 -3.16 -6.06
CA LYS A 94 -1.07 -4.47 -6.72
C LYS A 94 -1.56 -4.31 -8.16
N ASP A 95 -2.49 -3.38 -8.39
CA ASP A 95 -3.05 -3.11 -9.71
C ASP A 95 -2.02 -2.50 -10.69
N GLY A 96 -1.41 -1.37 -10.32
CA GLY A 96 -0.60 -0.56 -11.23
C GLY A 96 0.87 -0.36 -10.85
N GLY A 97 1.34 -0.97 -9.77
CA GLY A 97 2.70 -0.77 -9.26
C GLY A 97 2.83 0.45 -8.34
N TYR A 98 3.90 0.46 -7.56
CA TYR A 98 4.07 1.39 -6.43
C TYR A 98 4.02 2.87 -6.84
N PHE A 99 4.82 3.30 -7.82
CA PHE A 99 4.93 4.72 -8.17
C PHE A 99 3.62 5.26 -8.77
N ALA A 100 3.03 4.53 -9.72
CA ALA A 100 1.75 4.92 -10.33
C ALA A 100 0.62 5.02 -9.30
N ALA A 101 0.56 4.08 -8.35
CA ALA A 101 -0.39 4.13 -7.25
C ALA A 101 -0.20 5.35 -6.35
N GLN A 102 1.03 5.65 -5.91
CA GLN A 102 1.30 6.83 -5.06
C GLN A 102 0.92 8.14 -5.77
N TRP A 103 1.25 8.27 -7.05
CA TRP A 103 0.88 9.45 -7.83
C TRP A 103 -0.63 9.56 -8.06
N GLY A 104 -1.29 8.45 -8.41
CA GLY A 104 -2.75 8.40 -8.56
C GLY A 104 -3.48 8.79 -7.27
N ILE A 105 -2.99 8.33 -6.12
CA ILE A 105 -3.53 8.72 -4.80
C ILE A 105 -3.34 10.21 -4.52
N TYR A 106 -2.15 10.76 -4.82
CA TYR A 106 -1.88 12.19 -4.65
C TYR A 106 -2.83 13.04 -5.51
N ARG A 107 -2.98 12.69 -6.79
CA ARG A 107 -3.90 13.34 -7.74
C ARG A 107 -5.36 13.26 -7.29
N ALA A 108 -5.81 12.06 -6.93
CA ALA A 108 -7.17 11.85 -6.45
C ALA A 108 -7.47 12.73 -5.25
N GLN A 109 -6.57 12.83 -4.27
CA GLN A 109 -6.76 13.68 -3.09
C GLN A 109 -6.89 15.18 -3.42
N GLU A 110 -6.08 15.71 -4.35
CA GLU A 110 -6.21 17.11 -4.80
C GLU A 110 -7.56 17.39 -5.46
N GLU A 111 -7.97 16.48 -6.34
CA GLU A 111 -9.19 16.64 -7.14
C GLU A 111 -10.45 16.43 -6.28
N LEU A 112 -10.45 15.44 -5.39
CA LEU A 112 -11.50 15.21 -4.39
C LEU A 112 -11.65 16.42 -3.45
N ALA A 113 -10.55 17.02 -3.01
CA ALA A 113 -10.60 18.25 -2.23
C ALA A 113 -11.23 19.41 -3.03
N GLY A 114 -10.97 19.48 -4.34
CA GLY A 114 -11.64 20.41 -5.25
C GLY A 114 -13.15 20.19 -5.35
N VAL A 115 -13.58 18.94 -5.48
CA VAL A 115 -15.00 18.53 -5.48
C VAL A 115 -15.67 18.96 -4.16
N ALA A 116 -15.08 18.59 -3.03
CA ALA A 116 -15.61 18.91 -1.71
C ALA A 116 -15.79 20.42 -1.48
N ARG A 117 -14.83 21.24 -1.93
CA ARG A 117 -14.94 22.71 -1.88
C ARG A 117 -16.10 23.25 -2.72
N ARG A 118 -16.34 22.72 -3.92
CA ARG A 118 -17.46 23.16 -4.78
C ARG A 118 -18.83 22.85 -4.15
N HIS A 119 -18.92 21.73 -3.44
CA HIS A 119 -20.13 21.29 -2.73
C HIS A 119 -20.23 21.81 -1.29
N ALA A 120 -19.28 22.62 -0.83
CA ALA A 120 -19.21 23.15 0.53
C ALA A 120 -19.28 22.06 1.64
N VAL A 121 -18.65 20.91 1.42
CA VAL A 121 -18.56 19.81 2.40
C VAL A 121 -17.12 19.61 2.89
N GLU A 122 -16.97 19.16 4.13
CA GLU A 122 -15.68 18.81 4.73
C GLU A 122 -15.27 17.37 4.33
N LEU A 123 -14.16 17.20 3.62
CA LEU A 123 -13.67 15.90 3.13
C LEU A 123 -12.67 15.20 4.06
N THR A 124 -13.05 14.14 4.78
CA THR A 124 -12.05 13.29 5.43
C THR A 124 -11.53 12.23 4.45
N VAL A 125 -10.22 12.17 4.18
CA VAL A 125 -9.64 10.99 3.52
C VAL A 125 -9.18 9.98 4.56
N PHE A 126 -9.73 8.78 4.43
CA PHE A 126 -9.33 7.62 5.17
C PHE A 126 -8.22 6.88 4.42
N HIS A 127 -7.01 6.92 4.97
CA HIS A 127 -5.86 6.24 4.40
C HIS A 127 -5.85 4.76 4.79
N GLY A 128 -5.97 3.89 3.79
CA GLY A 128 -5.90 2.44 3.93
C GLY A 128 -4.50 1.89 4.21
N ARG A 129 -4.40 0.56 4.26
CA ARG A 129 -3.17 -0.20 4.51
C ARG A 129 -2.08 0.10 3.45
N GLY A 130 -0.81 0.23 3.88
CA GLY A 130 0.37 0.27 3.00
C GLY A 130 0.93 1.67 2.69
N GLY A 131 0.24 2.74 3.08
CA GLY A 131 0.74 4.11 2.92
C GLY A 131 1.98 4.40 3.77
N SER A 132 2.79 5.37 3.34
CA SER A 132 3.93 5.93 4.11
C SER A 132 3.53 6.33 5.54
N ALA A 133 2.28 6.78 5.75
CA ALA A 133 1.72 7.20 7.03
C ALA A 133 1.61 6.08 8.09
N GLY A 134 1.47 4.83 7.65
CA GLY A 134 1.33 3.66 8.54
C GLY A 134 2.65 3.15 9.13
N ARG A 135 3.81 3.66 8.68
CA ARG A 135 5.09 2.94 8.83
C ARG A 135 5.86 3.14 10.15
N GLY A 136 5.43 4.08 11.00
CA GLY A 136 5.84 4.34 12.40
C GLY A 136 7.35 4.49 12.73
N GLY A 137 7.62 5.15 13.87
CA GLY A 137 8.97 5.43 14.39
C GLY A 137 9.68 6.69 13.83
N GLY A 138 9.06 7.41 12.89
CA GLY A 138 9.70 8.48 12.11
C GLY A 138 9.01 8.88 10.77
N PRO A 139 8.09 8.09 10.18
CA PRO A 139 7.40 8.43 8.92
C PRO A 139 6.01 9.07 9.01
N THR A 140 5.28 8.93 10.14
CA THR A 140 3.87 9.35 10.20
C THR A 140 3.70 10.86 10.03
N HIS A 141 4.56 11.67 10.67
CA HIS A 141 4.60 13.11 10.45
C HIS A 141 4.87 13.46 8.98
N ALA A 142 5.94 12.91 8.40
CA ALA A 142 6.34 13.21 7.03
C ALA A 142 5.27 12.82 6.01
N ALA A 143 4.59 11.69 6.24
CA ALA A 143 3.52 11.22 5.38
C ALA A 143 2.28 12.12 5.40
N ILE A 144 1.89 12.63 6.58
CA ILE A 144 0.80 13.60 6.71
C ILE A 144 1.22 14.93 6.06
N ALA A 145 2.44 15.40 6.34
CA ALA A 145 2.97 16.64 5.77
C ALA A 145 3.17 16.60 4.24
N SER A 146 3.28 15.40 3.64
CA SER A 146 3.40 15.21 2.19
C SER A 146 2.06 15.15 1.45
N GLN A 147 0.94 15.24 2.17
CA GLN A 147 -0.39 15.23 1.55
C GLN A 147 -0.63 16.53 0.76
N PRO A 148 -1.49 16.50 -0.28
CA PRO A 148 -1.74 17.69 -1.07
C PRO A 148 -2.45 18.79 -0.30
N ALA A 149 -2.23 20.03 -0.74
CA ALA A 149 -2.86 21.21 -0.14
C ALA A 149 -4.40 21.20 -0.30
N GLY A 150 -5.11 21.69 0.72
CA GLY A 150 -6.56 21.85 0.66
C GLY A 150 -7.38 20.64 1.14
N HIS A 151 -6.74 19.64 1.75
CA HIS A 151 -7.41 18.72 2.69
C HIS A 151 -8.05 19.53 3.83
N PRO A 152 -9.25 19.17 4.33
CA PRO A 152 -9.85 19.98 5.37
C PRO A 152 -8.93 20.03 6.59
N PRO A 153 -8.77 21.23 7.17
CA PRO A 153 -7.84 21.43 8.25
C PRO A 153 -8.25 20.60 9.47
N GLY A 154 -7.36 19.74 9.94
CA GLY A 154 -7.43 19.20 11.29
C GLY A 154 -8.02 17.79 11.45
N ARG A 155 -8.30 17.06 10.36
CA ARG A 155 -8.71 15.65 10.44
C ARG A 155 -7.82 14.74 9.60
N VAL A 156 -7.36 13.66 10.24
CA VAL A 156 -6.69 12.54 9.57
C VAL A 156 -7.30 11.25 10.06
N LYS A 157 -7.59 10.32 9.15
CA LYS A 157 -8.03 8.97 9.50
C LYS A 157 -7.07 7.99 8.85
N LEU A 158 -6.41 7.17 9.68
CA LEU A 158 -5.35 6.26 9.26
C LEU A 158 -5.68 4.84 9.69
N THR A 159 -5.43 3.88 8.81
CA THR A 159 -5.44 2.46 9.19
C THR A 159 -4.14 2.10 9.89
N GLU A 160 -4.20 1.71 11.16
CA GLU A 160 -3.06 1.07 11.83
C GLU A 160 -3.00 -0.42 11.48
N GLN A 161 -1.86 -0.87 10.95
CA GLN A 161 -1.70 -2.27 10.56
C GLN A 161 -1.45 -3.13 11.80
N GLY A 162 -1.99 -4.36 11.84
CA GLY A 162 -1.82 -5.25 12.99
C GLY A 162 -0.35 -5.53 13.32
N GLU A 163 0.49 -5.70 12.28
CA GLU A 163 1.93 -5.88 12.43
C GLU A 163 2.67 -4.64 12.94
N THR A 164 2.02 -3.46 12.95
CA THR A 164 2.61 -2.20 13.41
C THR A 164 2.25 -1.81 14.83
N VAL A 165 1.18 -2.39 15.38
CA VAL A 165 0.64 -2.00 16.69
C VAL A 165 1.69 -2.13 17.80
N SER A 166 2.38 -3.26 17.88
CA SER A 166 3.35 -3.52 18.96
C SER A 166 4.52 -2.55 18.96
N PHE A 167 4.98 -2.07 17.80
CA PHE A 167 6.11 -1.14 17.73
C PHE A 167 5.70 0.33 17.80
N LYS A 168 4.44 0.66 17.49
CA LYS A 168 3.93 2.02 17.66
C LYS A 168 3.40 2.27 19.06
N TYR A 169 2.75 1.27 19.66
CA TYR A 169 1.97 1.43 20.87
C TYR A 169 2.36 0.47 22.00
N GLY A 170 3.27 -0.49 21.75
CA GLY A 170 3.63 -1.50 22.77
C GLY A 170 4.42 -0.97 23.95
N LEU A 171 4.98 0.25 23.86
CA LEU A 171 5.58 0.96 24.98
C LEU A 171 5.00 2.37 25.05
N GLU A 172 4.77 2.88 26.25
CA GLU A 172 4.18 4.21 26.49
C GLU A 172 4.93 5.33 25.73
N GLY A 173 6.26 5.33 25.81
CA GLY A 173 7.08 6.32 25.12
C GLY A 173 6.97 6.27 23.59
N LEU A 174 6.78 5.07 23.02
CA LEU A 174 6.55 4.90 21.58
C LEU A 174 5.15 5.39 21.20
N ALA A 175 4.14 5.03 22.01
CA ALA A 175 2.76 5.45 21.81
C ALA A 175 2.64 6.98 21.80
N ARG A 176 3.23 7.64 22.81
CA ARG A 176 3.24 9.10 22.94
C ARG A 176 3.91 9.75 21.72
N ARG A 177 5.09 9.27 21.32
CA ARG A 177 5.81 9.83 20.17
C ARG A 177 5.05 9.64 18.85
N ASN A 178 4.37 8.50 18.69
CA ASN A 178 3.57 8.24 17.49
C ASN A 178 2.36 9.16 17.41
N LEU A 179 1.64 9.33 18.52
CA LEU A 179 0.49 10.25 18.61
C LEU A 179 0.92 11.71 18.44
N GLU A 180 2.03 12.11 19.06
CA GLU A 180 2.61 13.44 18.92
C GLU A 180 3.00 13.74 17.46
N ALA A 181 3.65 12.80 16.77
CA ALA A 181 4.00 12.96 15.37
C ALA A 181 2.77 13.07 14.46
N ALA A 182 1.71 12.30 14.73
CA ALA A 182 0.45 12.38 14.00
C ALA A 182 -0.23 13.74 14.23
N LEU A 183 -0.35 14.17 15.49
CA LEU A 183 -0.93 15.46 15.86
C LEU A 183 -0.16 16.63 15.22
N ALA A 184 1.18 16.62 15.33
CA ALA A 184 2.02 17.66 14.74
C ALA A 184 1.84 17.74 13.22
N GLY A 185 1.84 16.60 12.53
CA GLY A 185 1.62 16.56 11.08
C GLY A 185 0.24 17.11 10.69
N THR A 186 -0.82 16.70 11.41
CA THR A 186 -2.19 17.16 11.16
C THR A 186 -2.35 18.65 11.45
N LEU A 187 -1.72 19.18 12.50
CA LEU A 187 -1.76 20.60 12.82
C LEU A 187 -0.98 21.42 11.79
N LEU A 188 0.19 20.98 11.34
CA LEU A 188 0.94 21.70 10.30
C LEU A 188 0.20 21.70 8.96
N ALA A 189 -0.57 20.65 8.65
CA ALA A 189 -1.41 20.58 7.47
C ALA A 189 -2.53 21.65 7.44
N THR A 190 -2.88 22.26 8.58
CA THR A 190 -3.86 23.35 8.62
C THR A 190 -3.30 24.71 8.19
N TYR A 191 -1.96 24.81 8.06
CA TYR A 191 -1.23 26.02 7.69
C TYR A 191 -0.53 25.82 6.32
N PRO A 192 -1.27 25.74 5.21
CA PRO A 192 -0.72 25.43 3.89
C PRO A 192 0.34 26.44 3.43
N GLU A 193 0.30 27.68 3.90
CA GLU A 193 1.31 28.71 3.63
C GLU A 193 2.68 28.39 4.24
N ARG A 194 2.74 27.45 5.20
CA ARG A 194 3.98 26.95 5.79
C ARG A 194 4.47 25.66 5.15
N LEU A 195 3.69 25.08 4.25
CA LEU A 195 4.06 23.89 3.51
C LEU A 195 4.75 24.26 2.20
N PRO A 196 5.66 23.41 1.69
CA PRO A 196 6.24 23.60 0.36
C PRO A 196 5.15 23.69 -0.72
N PRO A 197 5.40 24.45 -1.80
CA PRO A 197 4.41 24.63 -2.85
C PRO A 197 4.07 23.30 -3.53
N PRO A 198 2.83 23.14 -4.03
CA PRO A 198 2.44 21.95 -4.78
C PRO A 198 3.24 21.84 -6.10
N PRO A 199 3.25 20.65 -6.73
CA PRO A 199 3.92 20.45 -8.01
C PRO A 199 3.44 21.44 -9.08
N SER A 200 4.38 22.04 -9.81
CA SER A 200 4.08 22.91 -10.95
C SER A 200 3.44 22.13 -12.11
N PRO A 201 2.84 22.79 -13.12
CA PRO A 201 2.33 22.09 -14.29
C PRO A 201 3.37 21.23 -15.02
N ALA A 202 4.63 21.69 -15.07
CA ALA A 202 5.73 20.94 -15.65
C ALA A 202 6.09 19.71 -14.79
N ASP A 203 6.13 19.87 -13.47
CA ASP A 203 6.35 18.75 -12.53
C ASP A 203 5.25 17.69 -12.69
N ARG A 204 3.99 18.12 -12.78
CA ARG A 204 2.84 17.22 -12.98
C ARG A 204 2.96 16.44 -14.27
N ALA A 205 3.24 17.11 -15.39
CA ALA A 205 3.41 16.44 -16.67
C ALA A 205 4.57 15.43 -16.67
N LEU A 206 5.65 15.70 -15.91
CA LEU A 206 6.73 14.74 -15.73
C LEU A 206 6.29 13.55 -14.86
N LEU A 207 5.65 13.81 -13.72
CA LEU A 207 5.14 12.77 -12.82
C LEU A 207 4.09 11.88 -13.50
N ASP A 208 3.23 12.44 -14.35
CA ASP A 208 2.27 11.72 -15.18
C ASP A 208 2.99 10.74 -16.12
N ARG A 209 4.00 11.19 -16.86
CA ARG A 209 4.80 10.31 -17.74
C ARG A 209 5.54 9.23 -16.94
N MET A 210 6.10 9.58 -15.79
CA MET A 210 6.78 8.61 -14.92
C MET A 210 5.81 7.54 -14.40
N ALA A 211 4.59 7.94 -14.03
CA ALA A 211 3.54 7.03 -13.57
C ALA A 211 3.07 6.11 -14.70
N GLU A 212 2.89 6.61 -15.91
CA GLU A 212 2.55 5.82 -17.10
C GLU A 212 3.63 4.77 -17.39
N VAL A 213 4.90 5.17 -17.44
CA VAL A 213 6.03 4.25 -17.66
C VAL A 213 6.14 3.21 -16.54
N SER A 214 6.00 3.63 -15.28
CA SER A 214 6.01 2.71 -14.14
C SER A 214 4.88 1.69 -14.23
N ARG A 215 3.66 2.14 -14.57
CA ARG A 215 2.48 1.28 -14.67
C ARG A 215 2.64 0.30 -15.81
N ALA A 216 3.09 0.76 -16.99
CA ALA A 216 3.33 -0.09 -18.14
C ALA A 216 4.39 -1.17 -17.83
N ALA A 217 5.52 -0.81 -17.23
CA ALA A 217 6.56 -1.76 -16.86
C ALA A 217 6.06 -2.80 -15.84
N TYR A 218 5.33 -2.35 -14.81
CA TYR A 218 4.76 -3.26 -13.81
C TYR A 218 3.73 -4.20 -14.43
N ARG A 219 2.82 -3.69 -15.27
CA ARG A 219 1.79 -4.51 -15.92
C ARG A 219 2.35 -5.51 -16.90
N ALA A 220 3.38 -5.12 -17.66
CA ALA A 220 4.07 -6.01 -18.58
C ALA A 220 4.58 -7.29 -17.88
N LEU A 221 5.15 -7.16 -16.67
CA LEU A 221 5.62 -8.33 -15.90
C LEU A 221 4.48 -9.05 -15.17
N VAL A 222 3.60 -8.32 -14.49
CA VAL A 222 2.65 -8.94 -13.53
C VAL A 222 1.39 -9.46 -14.22
N TRP A 223 0.88 -8.74 -15.21
CA TRP A 223 -0.43 -9.00 -15.82
C TRP A 223 -0.32 -9.56 -17.23
N ASP A 224 0.67 -9.11 -18.02
CA ASP A 224 0.74 -9.43 -19.44
C ASP A 224 1.67 -10.62 -19.75
N GLU A 225 2.62 -10.94 -18.85
CA GLU A 225 3.57 -12.04 -19.00
C GLU A 225 2.91 -13.40 -18.68
N PRO A 226 2.72 -14.30 -19.68
CA PRO A 226 1.98 -15.55 -19.48
C PRO A 226 2.60 -16.48 -18.43
N GLY A 227 3.93 -16.49 -18.31
CA GLY A 227 4.65 -17.34 -17.34
C GLY A 227 4.64 -16.81 -15.91
N PHE A 228 4.13 -15.59 -15.67
CA PHE A 228 4.27 -14.92 -14.38
C PHE A 228 3.58 -15.66 -13.23
N VAL A 229 2.37 -16.17 -13.44
CA VAL A 229 1.62 -16.86 -12.38
C VAL A 229 2.32 -18.14 -11.95
N GLU A 230 2.83 -18.92 -12.91
CA GLU A 230 3.60 -20.13 -12.61
C GLU A 230 4.88 -19.78 -11.85
N PHE A 231 5.64 -18.81 -12.36
CA PHE A 231 6.84 -18.31 -11.70
C PHE A 231 6.56 -17.82 -10.28
N PHE A 232 5.54 -16.99 -10.09
CA PHE A 232 5.17 -16.42 -8.78
C PHE A 232 4.83 -17.51 -7.76
N ARG A 233 4.04 -18.50 -8.15
CA ARG A 233 3.65 -19.61 -7.27
C ARG A 233 4.82 -20.52 -6.93
N ALA A 234 5.71 -20.78 -7.89
CA ALA A 234 6.92 -21.55 -7.65
C ALA A 234 7.93 -20.78 -6.78
N PHE A 235 8.13 -19.50 -7.05
CA PHE A 235 9.18 -18.68 -6.46
C PHE A 235 8.83 -18.13 -5.07
N THR A 236 7.55 -18.13 -4.70
CA THR A 236 7.05 -17.64 -3.41
C THR A 236 6.24 -18.71 -2.69
N PRO A 237 6.07 -18.62 -1.36
CA PRO A 237 5.22 -19.55 -0.60
C PRO A 237 3.73 -19.12 -0.62
N VAL A 238 3.24 -18.50 -1.70
CA VAL A 238 1.89 -17.89 -1.75
C VAL A 238 0.78 -18.90 -1.49
N ASP A 239 0.90 -20.10 -2.05
CA ASP A 239 -0.11 -21.14 -1.88
C ASP A 239 -0.06 -21.68 -0.44
N GLU A 240 1.14 -21.77 0.14
CA GLU A 240 1.36 -22.20 1.53
C GLU A 240 0.93 -21.15 2.57
N LEU A 241 0.76 -19.87 2.20
CA LEU A 241 0.18 -18.86 3.09
C LEU A 241 -1.26 -19.20 3.50
N SER A 242 -2.00 -19.91 2.64
CA SER A 242 -3.37 -20.33 2.94
C SER A 242 -3.45 -21.36 4.07
N LEU A 243 -2.34 -22.06 4.34
CA LEU A 243 -2.22 -23.05 5.41
C LEU A 243 -1.97 -22.40 6.78
N LEU A 244 -1.66 -21.10 6.83
CA LEU A 244 -1.56 -20.37 8.08
C LEU A 244 -2.96 -20.10 8.63
N GLU A 245 -3.28 -20.71 9.77
CA GLU A 245 -4.48 -20.41 10.58
C GLU A 245 -4.44 -18.99 11.22
N ILE A 246 -3.60 -18.10 10.72
CA ILE A 246 -3.39 -16.74 11.23
C ILE A 246 -4.30 -15.74 10.49
N ALA A 247 -4.69 -16.03 9.25
CA ALA A 247 -5.56 -15.16 8.48
C ALA A 247 -7.04 -15.56 8.65
N SER A 248 -7.85 -14.67 9.21
CA SER A 248 -9.31 -14.86 9.31
C SER A 248 -10.05 -14.83 7.97
N ARG A 249 -9.32 -14.59 6.87
CA ARG A 249 -9.86 -14.39 5.52
C ARG A 249 -9.08 -15.26 4.53
N PRO A 250 -9.76 -15.87 3.54
CA PRO A 250 -9.09 -16.62 2.49
C PRO A 250 -8.16 -15.71 1.67
N ALA A 251 -7.05 -16.27 1.21
CA ALA A 251 -6.05 -15.53 0.42
C ALA A 251 -6.61 -15.01 -0.91
N ARG A 252 -7.55 -15.75 -1.50
CA ARG A 252 -8.22 -15.42 -2.77
C ARG A 252 -9.71 -15.13 -2.59
N ARG A 253 -10.29 -14.35 -3.51
CA ARG A 253 -11.74 -14.16 -3.66
C ARG A 253 -12.31 -15.41 -4.38
N PRO A 254 -13.36 -16.07 -3.84
CA PRO A 254 -13.86 -17.34 -4.39
C PRO A 254 -14.46 -17.23 -5.80
N ASP A 255 -15.03 -16.08 -6.14
CA ASP A 255 -15.88 -15.89 -7.32
C ASP A 255 -15.11 -15.43 -8.58
N ASP A 256 -13.77 -15.36 -8.51
CA ASP A 256 -12.93 -14.81 -9.57
C ASP A 256 -11.97 -15.88 -10.11
N SER A 257 -12.10 -16.18 -11.40
CA SER A 257 -11.36 -17.23 -12.10
C SER A 257 -9.91 -16.84 -12.37
N ASP A 258 -9.60 -15.55 -12.47
CA ASP A 258 -8.24 -15.07 -12.66
C ASP A 258 -7.46 -15.18 -11.34
N TYR A 259 -6.31 -15.87 -11.38
CA TYR A 259 -5.53 -16.13 -10.18
C TYR A 259 -5.04 -14.84 -9.51
N LEU A 260 -4.56 -13.87 -10.29
CA LEU A 260 -3.99 -12.64 -9.75
C LEU A 260 -5.08 -11.65 -9.34
N ALA A 261 -6.15 -11.50 -10.13
CA ALA A 261 -7.27 -10.63 -9.79
C ALA A 261 -7.96 -11.10 -8.49
N SER A 262 -8.13 -12.41 -8.33
CA SER A 262 -8.69 -13.00 -7.13
C SER A 262 -7.76 -12.90 -5.90
N LEU A 263 -6.43 -12.79 -6.09
CA LEU A 263 -5.46 -12.69 -4.99
C LEU A 263 -5.53 -11.32 -4.29
N ARG A 264 -5.71 -11.35 -2.97
CA ARG A 264 -5.77 -10.14 -2.15
C ARG A 264 -4.40 -9.48 -1.99
N ALA A 265 -4.38 -8.16 -1.77
CA ALA A 265 -3.13 -7.40 -1.61
C ALA A 265 -2.25 -7.88 -0.44
N ILE A 266 -2.84 -8.40 0.64
CA ILE A 266 -2.07 -8.89 1.80
C ILE A 266 -1.25 -10.13 1.41
N PRO A 267 -1.84 -11.26 0.96
CA PRO A 267 -1.09 -12.38 0.40
C PRO A 267 -0.09 -11.99 -0.68
N TRP A 268 -0.45 -11.07 -1.57
CA TRP A 268 0.46 -10.56 -2.60
C TRP A 268 1.75 -9.99 -2.00
N VAL A 269 1.65 -8.97 -1.15
CA VAL A 269 2.82 -8.35 -0.50
C VAL A 269 3.57 -9.33 0.38
N PHE A 270 2.85 -10.17 1.11
CA PHE A 270 3.44 -11.10 2.06
C PHE A 270 4.27 -12.18 1.37
N SER A 271 3.82 -12.69 0.21
CA SER A 271 4.54 -13.72 -0.56
C SER A 271 5.90 -13.22 -1.05
N TRP A 272 5.95 -12.00 -1.60
CA TRP A 272 7.19 -11.33 -2.01
C TRP A 272 8.07 -10.87 -0.84
N THR A 273 7.49 -10.79 0.37
CA THR A 273 8.24 -10.54 1.59
C THR A 273 9.08 -11.74 2.00
N GLN A 274 8.54 -12.94 1.81
CA GLN A 274 9.20 -14.19 2.19
C GLN A 274 10.50 -14.40 1.41
N ASN A 275 10.50 -14.23 0.09
CA ASN A 275 11.70 -14.42 -0.74
C ASN A 275 12.65 -13.22 -0.80
N ARG A 276 12.42 -12.19 0.02
CA ARG A 276 13.25 -10.97 0.11
C ARG A 276 13.34 -10.15 -1.17
N VAL A 277 12.46 -10.34 -2.16
CA VAL A 277 12.43 -9.49 -3.35
C VAL A 277 11.69 -8.19 -3.07
N LEU A 278 10.55 -8.25 -2.36
CA LEU A 278 9.68 -7.10 -2.09
C LEU A 278 9.15 -6.42 -3.37
N LEU A 279 8.96 -7.20 -4.43
CA LEU A 279 8.57 -6.74 -5.77
C LEU A 279 7.46 -5.66 -5.79
N PRO A 280 6.35 -5.81 -5.02
CA PRO A 280 5.22 -4.87 -5.08
C PRO A 280 5.55 -3.44 -4.65
N ALA A 281 6.65 -3.24 -3.93
CA ALA A 281 7.00 -1.97 -3.32
C ALA A 281 8.07 -1.18 -4.11
N TRP A 282 8.55 -1.69 -5.24
CA TRP A 282 9.56 -0.99 -6.04
C TRP A 282 9.55 -1.27 -7.54
N PHE A 283 8.99 -2.39 -8.00
CA PHE A 283 9.04 -2.74 -9.42
C PHE A 283 8.27 -1.73 -10.28
N GLY A 284 8.89 -1.28 -11.38
CA GLY A 284 8.41 -0.20 -12.24
C GLY A 284 9.00 1.18 -11.90
N CYS A 285 9.50 1.39 -10.68
CA CYS A 285 10.12 2.67 -10.29
C CYS A 285 11.44 2.91 -11.03
N GLY A 286 12.20 1.86 -11.32
CA GLY A 286 13.46 1.97 -12.06
C GLY A 286 13.25 2.43 -13.49
N ALA A 287 12.24 1.88 -14.17
CA ALA A 287 11.80 2.33 -15.48
C ALA A 287 11.37 3.81 -15.47
N ALA A 288 10.57 4.21 -14.47
CA ALA A 288 10.13 5.60 -14.33
C ALA A 288 11.28 6.58 -14.10
N PHE A 289 12.22 6.24 -13.23
CA PHE A 289 13.40 7.08 -12.95
C PHE A 289 14.34 7.17 -14.16
N ALA A 290 14.53 6.07 -14.89
CA ALA A 290 15.30 6.08 -16.13
C ALA A 290 14.65 6.98 -17.20
N ALA A 291 13.33 6.95 -17.32
CA ALA A 291 12.59 7.79 -18.28
C ALA A 291 12.63 9.29 -17.91
N ALA A 292 12.69 9.63 -16.63
CA ALA A 292 12.82 11.02 -16.18
C ALA A 292 14.25 11.57 -16.32
N GLY A 293 15.26 10.73 -16.14
CA GLY A 293 16.67 11.12 -16.11
C GLY A 293 17.13 11.57 -14.72
N ALA A 294 18.43 11.39 -14.44
CA ALA A 294 19.01 11.56 -13.11
C ALA A 294 18.84 12.98 -12.54
N ASP A 295 19.04 14.02 -13.37
CA ASP A 295 18.94 15.42 -12.93
C ASP A 295 17.50 15.78 -12.55
N ALA A 296 16.52 15.35 -13.34
CA ALA A 296 15.11 15.58 -13.05
C ALA A 296 14.67 14.84 -11.78
N VAL A 297 15.10 13.59 -11.60
CA VAL A 297 14.82 12.79 -10.40
C VAL A 297 15.40 13.47 -9.15
N ARG A 298 16.61 14.02 -9.23
CA ARG A 298 17.23 14.79 -8.14
C ARG A 298 16.46 16.08 -7.84
N ASP A 299 16.15 16.86 -8.86
CA ASP A 299 15.41 18.11 -8.71
C ASP A 299 14.02 17.90 -8.07
N LEU A 300 13.28 16.86 -8.51
CA LEU A 300 12.00 16.47 -7.88
C LEU A 300 12.20 16.08 -6.41
N TYR A 301 13.27 15.34 -6.08
CA TYR A 301 13.58 14.93 -4.71
C TYR A 301 13.92 16.09 -3.79
N ASP A 302 14.63 17.11 -4.29
CA ASP A 302 15.03 18.28 -3.54
C ASP A 302 13.89 19.28 -3.34
N ARG A 303 12.98 19.39 -4.32
CA ARG A 303 11.88 20.37 -4.27
C ARG A 303 10.56 19.83 -3.74
N LEU A 304 10.19 18.58 -4.05
CA LEU A 304 8.83 18.08 -3.81
C LEU A 304 8.77 17.11 -2.61
N PRO A 305 8.10 17.46 -1.50
CA PRO A 305 7.94 16.58 -0.34
C PRO A 305 7.28 15.24 -0.66
N PHE A 306 6.29 15.24 -1.56
CA PHE A 306 5.65 14.02 -2.04
C PHE A 306 6.67 13.06 -2.68
N PHE A 307 7.45 13.55 -3.65
CA PHE A 307 8.42 12.72 -4.37
C PHE A 307 9.53 12.25 -3.43
N ARG A 308 10.00 13.11 -2.53
CA ARG A 308 10.93 12.75 -1.45
C ARG A 308 10.39 11.60 -0.61
N ALA A 309 9.14 11.68 -0.16
CA ALA A 309 8.54 10.62 0.64
C ALA A 309 8.41 9.30 -0.15
N VAL A 310 8.06 9.35 -1.44
CA VAL A 310 8.03 8.17 -2.31
C VAL A 310 9.43 7.53 -2.41
N VAL A 311 10.46 8.33 -2.68
CA VAL A 311 11.85 7.85 -2.80
C VAL A 311 12.40 7.32 -1.47
N ASP A 312 12.13 7.98 -0.34
CA ASP A 312 12.60 7.51 0.97
C ASP A 312 11.97 6.17 1.37
N ASN A 313 10.69 5.96 1.04
CA ASN A 313 10.02 4.67 1.26
C ASN A 313 10.55 3.57 0.31
N LEU A 314 10.83 3.95 -0.93
CA LEU A 314 11.45 3.07 -1.92
C LEU A 314 12.86 2.66 -1.46
N GLU A 315 13.70 3.61 -1.02
CA GLU A 315 15.04 3.39 -0.48
C GLU A 315 15.01 2.39 0.69
N MET A 316 14.09 2.60 1.64
CA MET A 316 13.90 1.71 2.79
C MET A 316 13.51 0.29 2.38
N THR A 317 12.63 0.14 1.39
CA THR A 317 12.23 -1.17 0.85
C THR A 317 13.39 -1.85 0.13
N LEU A 318 14.08 -1.13 -0.76
CA LEU A 318 15.23 -1.64 -1.53
C LEU A 318 16.40 -2.05 -0.62
N ALA A 319 16.52 -1.45 0.57
CA ALA A 319 17.51 -1.82 1.58
C ALA A 319 17.14 -3.07 2.39
N LYS A 320 15.85 -3.41 2.48
CA LYS A 320 15.37 -4.65 3.11
C LYS A 320 15.38 -5.84 2.16
N SER A 321 15.32 -5.59 0.85
CA SER A 321 15.39 -6.63 -0.17
C SER A 321 16.81 -7.19 -0.32
N SER A 322 16.91 -8.47 -0.69
CA SER A 322 18.17 -9.17 -0.86
C SER A 322 18.09 -10.12 -2.05
N LEU A 323 18.68 -9.72 -3.19
CA LEU A 323 18.77 -10.59 -4.36
C LEU A 323 19.63 -11.83 -4.08
N SER A 324 20.60 -11.74 -3.17
CA SER A 324 21.39 -12.91 -2.76
C SER A 324 20.52 -13.99 -2.13
N ILE A 325 19.57 -13.60 -1.27
CA ILE A 325 18.61 -14.55 -0.68
C ILE A 325 17.61 -15.01 -1.73
N ALA A 326 17.09 -14.09 -2.53
CA ALA A 326 16.13 -14.41 -3.59
C ALA A 326 16.68 -15.43 -4.60
N ARG A 327 17.98 -15.36 -4.94
CA ARG A 327 18.65 -16.35 -5.80
C ARG A 327 18.59 -17.78 -5.21
N GLY A 328 18.59 -17.91 -3.88
CA GLY A 328 18.40 -19.22 -3.23
C GLY A 328 17.04 -19.84 -3.49
N TYR A 329 16.00 -19.03 -3.72
CA TYR A 329 14.65 -19.52 -4.05
C TYR A 329 14.52 -19.95 -5.52
N LEU A 330 15.48 -19.61 -6.39
CA LEU A 330 15.42 -19.97 -7.81
C LEU A 330 15.50 -21.49 -8.03
N SER A 331 16.02 -22.25 -7.07
CA SER A 331 15.97 -23.72 -7.14
C SER A 331 14.54 -24.29 -7.11
N LEU A 332 13.54 -23.47 -6.73
CA LEU A 332 12.13 -23.83 -6.72
C LEU A 332 11.44 -23.60 -8.07
N VAL A 333 12.12 -22.98 -9.03
CA VAL A 333 11.53 -22.47 -10.26
C VAL A 333 12.13 -23.20 -11.46
N ASN A 334 11.29 -23.51 -12.46
CA ASN A 334 11.73 -24.18 -13.69
C ASN A 334 12.39 -23.20 -14.68
N ASP A 335 11.79 -22.02 -14.86
CA ASP A 335 12.31 -20.95 -15.71
C ASP A 335 12.69 -19.72 -14.87
N VAL A 336 13.97 -19.34 -14.94
CA VAL A 336 14.53 -18.22 -14.18
C VAL A 336 14.58 -16.92 -15.00
N SER A 337 14.15 -16.92 -16.27
CA SER A 337 14.22 -15.75 -17.16
C SER A 337 13.54 -14.51 -16.58
N LEU A 338 12.40 -14.69 -15.89
CA LEU A 338 11.69 -13.59 -15.21
C LEU A 338 12.47 -13.00 -14.04
N PHE A 339 13.38 -13.76 -13.42
CA PHE A 339 14.25 -13.22 -12.39
C PHE A 339 15.28 -12.23 -12.95
N ASP A 340 15.77 -12.44 -14.17
CA ASP A 340 16.69 -11.50 -14.82
C ASP A 340 16.02 -10.14 -15.07
N VAL A 341 14.74 -10.14 -15.44
CA VAL A 341 13.92 -8.93 -15.58
C VAL A 341 13.80 -8.21 -14.23
N ILE A 342 13.54 -8.94 -13.15
CA ILE A 342 13.45 -8.42 -11.78
C ILE A 342 14.79 -7.81 -11.34
N GLU A 343 15.91 -8.50 -11.59
CA GLU A 343 17.23 -8.02 -11.22
C GLU A 343 17.62 -6.74 -11.99
N ALA A 344 17.37 -6.72 -13.31
CA ALA A 344 17.65 -5.56 -14.14
C ALA A 344 16.80 -4.33 -13.73
N GLU A 345 15.52 -4.52 -13.40
CA GLU A 345 14.68 -3.45 -12.89
C GLU A 345 15.13 -2.97 -11.51
N ARG A 346 15.56 -3.89 -10.64
CA ARG A 346 16.10 -3.50 -9.32
C ARG A 346 17.35 -2.64 -9.45
N ALA A 347 18.27 -3.00 -10.35
CA ALA A 347 19.47 -2.21 -10.59
C ALA A 347 19.12 -0.78 -11.03
N ARG A 348 18.14 -0.63 -11.93
CA ARG A 348 17.62 0.68 -12.34
C ARG A 348 16.98 1.46 -11.19
N ALA A 349 16.17 0.80 -10.36
CA ALA A 349 15.54 1.43 -9.20
C ALA A 349 16.57 1.94 -8.19
N VAL A 350 17.60 1.14 -7.90
CA VAL A 350 18.71 1.52 -7.00
C VAL A 350 19.49 2.70 -7.59
N ALA A 351 19.81 2.68 -8.88
CA ALA A 351 20.50 3.78 -9.55
C ALA A 351 19.69 5.10 -9.48
N GLY A 352 18.37 5.03 -9.68
CA GLY A 352 17.51 6.20 -9.56
C GLY A 352 17.40 6.73 -8.12
N VAL A 353 17.37 5.86 -7.10
CA VAL A 353 17.44 6.29 -5.69
C VAL A 353 18.77 6.98 -5.38
N HIS A 354 19.90 6.44 -5.88
CA HIS A 354 21.20 7.10 -5.73
C HIS A 354 21.25 8.47 -6.41
N ALA A 355 20.67 8.58 -7.62
CA ALA A 355 20.56 9.85 -8.33
C ALA A 355 19.73 10.87 -7.55
N ALA A 356 18.58 10.46 -7.01
CA ALA A 356 17.67 11.27 -6.22
C ALA A 356 18.31 11.81 -4.93
N THR A 357 18.93 10.91 -4.17
CA THR A 357 19.40 11.18 -2.81
C THR A 357 20.84 11.71 -2.74
N GLY A 358 21.60 11.56 -3.83
CA GLY A 358 23.00 11.96 -3.91
C GLY A 358 23.97 11.09 -3.10
N VAL A 359 23.54 9.92 -2.62
CA VAL A 359 24.37 9.02 -1.80
C VAL A 359 24.84 7.80 -2.57
N GLY A 360 25.94 7.19 -2.14
CA GLY A 360 26.51 5.98 -2.77
C GLY A 360 25.99 4.67 -2.20
N ARG A 361 25.32 4.70 -1.04
CA ARG A 361 24.80 3.50 -0.37
C ARG A 361 23.39 3.72 0.16
N LEU A 362 22.50 2.75 -0.07
CA LEU A 362 21.13 2.81 0.46
C LEU A 362 21.15 2.98 1.98
N LEU A 363 20.31 3.88 2.48
CA LEU A 363 20.15 4.28 3.88
C LEU A 363 21.40 4.87 4.52
N GLU A 364 22.34 5.40 3.74
CA GLU A 364 23.52 6.11 4.25
C GLU A 364 23.13 7.28 5.18
N ARG A 365 22.02 7.97 4.85
CA ARG A 365 21.46 9.09 5.63
C ARG A 365 20.64 8.65 6.85
N GLN A 366 20.39 7.34 7.01
CA GLN A 366 19.55 6.78 8.07
C GLN A 366 20.31 5.68 8.86
N PRO A 367 21.42 6.01 9.55
CA PRO A 367 22.30 5.02 10.17
C PRO A 367 21.62 4.16 11.24
N VAL A 368 20.63 4.71 11.96
CA VAL A 368 19.86 3.96 12.97
C VAL A 368 19.01 2.87 12.31
N LEU A 369 18.32 3.20 11.20
CA LEU A 369 17.51 2.23 10.46
C LEU A 369 18.39 1.17 9.83
N LEU A 370 19.49 1.59 9.19
CA LEU A 370 20.48 0.69 8.62
C LEU A 370 21.01 -0.31 9.65
N ARG A 371 21.42 0.17 10.84
CA ARG A 371 21.87 -0.70 11.94
C ARG A 371 20.77 -1.66 12.38
N SER A 372 19.53 -1.20 12.47
CA SER A 372 18.38 -2.04 12.83
C SER A 372 18.11 -3.15 11.81
N ILE A 373 18.31 -2.90 10.52
CA ILE A 373 18.20 -3.91 9.45
C ILE A 373 19.38 -4.88 9.52
N ALA A 374 20.60 -4.35 9.63
CA ALA A 374 21.82 -5.16 9.69
C ALA A 374 21.84 -6.12 10.89
N LEU A 375 21.30 -5.71 12.05
CA LEU A 375 21.19 -6.58 13.23
C LEU A 375 20.13 -7.67 13.07
N ARG A 376 19.15 -7.50 12.18
CA ARG A 376 18.08 -8.49 11.95
C ARG A 376 18.49 -9.53 10.92
N ASN A 377 19.16 -9.14 9.84
CA ASN A 377 19.50 -10.03 8.73
C ASN A 377 20.15 -11.37 9.18
N PRO A 378 21.13 -11.42 10.11
CA PRO A 378 21.71 -12.68 10.56
C PRO A 378 20.73 -13.69 11.18
N TYR A 379 19.58 -13.23 11.67
CA TYR A 379 18.52 -14.10 12.19
C TYR A 379 17.52 -14.52 11.10
N VAL A 380 17.33 -13.70 10.06
CA VAL A 380 16.36 -13.94 9.00
C VAL A 380 16.93 -14.78 7.87
N ASP A 381 18.18 -14.53 7.50
CA ASP A 381 18.83 -15.15 6.35
C ASP A 381 18.92 -16.69 6.49
N PRO A 382 19.23 -17.27 7.66
CA PRO A 382 19.15 -18.72 7.86
C PRO A 382 17.73 -19.27 7.76
N MET A 383 16.72 -18.52 8.24
CA MET A 383 15.31 -18.94 8.12
C MET A 383 14.89 -18.98 6.65
N ASN A 384 15.38 -18.06 5.82
CA ASN A 384 15.14 -18.07 4.38
C ASN A 384 15.76 -19.32 3.72
N ALA A 385 17.01 -19.66 4.03
CA ALA A 385 17.66 -20.86 3.49
C ALA A 385 16.92 -22.14 3.90
N VAL A 386 16.51 -22.25 5.17
CA VAL A 386 15.71 -23.37 5.67
C VAL A 386 14.33 -23.41 5.01
N GLN A 387 13.69 -22.26 4.75
CA GLN A 387 12.39 -22.20 4.08
C GLN A 387 12.45 -22.79 2.67
N VAL A 388 13.55 -22.59 1.92
CA VAL A 388 13.71 -23.18 0.57
C VAL A 388 13.68 -24.71 0.64
N ASP A 389 14.46 -25.33 1.53
CA ASP A 389 14.46 -26.79 1.73
C ASP A 389 13.06 -27.29 2.14
N LEU A 390 12.42 -26.61 3.08
CA LEU A 390 11.09 -26.96 3.55
C LEU A 390 10.02 -26.84 2.46
N LEU A 391 10.11 -25.85 1.58
CA LEU A 391 9.23 -25.72 0.41
C LEU A 391 9.44 -26.87 -0.57
N CYS A 392 10.69 -27.22 -0.89
CA CYS A 392 11.01 -28.38 -1.74
C CYS A 392 10.37 -29.66 -1.19
N ARG A 393 10.60 -29.94 0.10
CA ARG A 393 10.10 -31.15 0.77
C ARG A 393 8.57 -31.18 0.84
N HIS A 394 7.95 -30.06 1.25
CA HIS A 394 6.50 -29.96 1.35
C HIS A 394 5.82 -30.18 0.00
N ARG A 395 6.32 -29.55 -1.07
CA ARG A 395 5.79 -29.68 -2.43
C ARG A 395 6.02 -31.08 -3.02
N ALA A 396 7.03 -31.80 -2.55
CA ALA A 396 7.26 -33.21 -2.88
C ALA A 396 6.37 -34.19 -2.08
N GLY A 397 5.50 -33.69 -1.19
CA GLY A 397 4.55 -34.50 -0.41
C GLY A 397 5.02 -34.87 1.01
N ASP A 398 6.12 -34.31 1.50
CA ASP A 398 6.58 -34.53 2.87
C ASP A 398 5.73 -33.71 3.87
N SER A 399 4.80 -34.39 4.55
CA SER A 399 3.93 -33.77 5.55
C SER A 399 4.68 -33.28 6.80
N THR A 400 5.88 -33.83 7.09
CA THR A 400 6.68 -33.41 8.25
C THR A 400 7.29 -32.02 8.07
N ALA A 401 7.41 -31.55 6.81
CA ALA A 401 7.93 -30.23 6.48
C ALA A 401 6.92 -29.10 6.73
N GLN A 402 5.61 -29.40 6.80
CA GLN A 402 4.56 -28.38 6.85
C GLN A 402 4.67 -27.50 8.11
N LEU A 403 4.72 -28.07 9.31
CA LEU A 403 4.76 -27.28 10.54
C LEU A 403 6.04 -26.40 10.64
N PRO A 404 7.26 -26.91 10.37
CA PRO A 404 8.45 -26.07 10.26
C PRO A 404 8.33 -24.98 9.19
N LEU A 405 7.71 -25.28 8.04
CA LEU A 405 7.51 -24.31 6.97
C LEU A 405 6.65 -23.13 7.45
N LEU A 406 5.51 -23.42 8.08
CA LEU A 406 4.64 -22.39 8.63
C LEU A 406 5.35 -21.52 9.68
N ARG A 407 6.21 -22.13 10.52
CA ARG A 407 7.04 -21.40 11.47
C ARG A 407 8.05 -20.49 10.79
N SER A 408 8.69 -20.95 9.71
CA SER A 408 9.60 -20.11 8.92
C SER A 408 8.88 -18.90 8.32
N ILE A 409 7.67 -19.11 7.78
CA ILE A 409 6.86 -18.04 7.17
C ILE A 409 6.52 -16.97 8.21
N ALA A 410 6.05 -17.40 9.39
CA ALA A 410 5.74 -16.49 10.50
C ALA A 410 7.00 -15.76 11.03
N GLY A 411 8.13 -16.47 11.14
CA GLY A 411 9.39 -15.91 11.62
C GLY A 411 9.96 -14.84 10.70
N ILE A 412 10.00 -15.10 9.39
CA ILE A 412 10.47 -14.13 8.38
C ILE A 412 9.57 -12.89 8.36
N ALA A 413 8.25 -13.08 8.42
CA ALA A 413 7.30 -11.98 8.45
C ALA A 413 7.48 -11.08 9.69
N ALA A 414 7.62 -11.68 10.87
CA ALA A 414 7.84 -10.94 12.11
C ALA A 414 9.15 -10.13 12.09
N ALA A 415 10.19 -10.65 11.44
CA ALA A 415 11.48 -9.99 11.37
C ALA A 415 11.54 -8.83 10.37
N LEU A 416 10.91 -9.00 9.20
CA LEU A 416 10.89 -7.98 8.13
C LEU A 416 9.92 -6.84 8.41
N ARG A 417 8.89 -7.10 9.22
CA ARG A 417 7.87 -6.13 9.63
C ARG A 417 7.20 -5.50 8.40
N ASN A 418 7.20 -4.18 8.29
CA ASN A 418 6.58 -3.45 7.19
C ASN A 418 7.45 -3.42 5.92
N THR A 419 6.95 -3.97 4.82
CA THR A 419 7.72 -4.15 3.58
C THR A 419 7.03 -3.60 2.34
N GLY A 420 5.77 -3.18 2.44
CA GLY A 420 4.95 -2.74 1.32
C GLY A 420 3.69 -2.04 1.77
#